data_AF-A0A5R9GBZ0-F1
#
_entry.id   AF-A0A5R9GBZ0-F1
#
_cell.length_a   1.000
_cell.length_b   1.000
_cell.length_c   1.000
_cell.angle_alpha   90.00
_cell.angle_beta   90.00
_cell.angle_gamma   90.00
#
_symmetry.space_group_name_H-M   'P 1'
#
loop_
_entity.id
_entity.type
_entity.pdbx_description
1 polymer ?
#
loop_
_entity_poly.entity_id
_entity_poly.type
_entity_poly.pdbx_seq_one_letter_code
_entity_poly.pdbx_strand_id
1 'polypeptide(L)'
;MYFLFWTLVLVVGIYFLFQNRDHQEEWLVLKLLGYYILGSFYLNLNGLVLPLGFAVSLFLKPRENRGVKRGAAVFGLVMMIIGLILR
;
A
#
# COMPACT_ATOMS: atom_id res chain seq x y z
N MET A 1 2.65 17.69 -14.04
CA MET A 1 3.96 17.38 -13.42
C MET A 1 3.81 16.45 -12.21
N TYR A 2 2.96 16.77 -11.22
CA TYR A 2 2.80 15.96 -10.00
C TYR A 2 2.26 14.54 -10.20
N PHE A 3 1.34 14.34 -11.16
CA PHE A 3 0.79 13.01 -11.44
C PHE A 3 1.88 12.00 -11.84
N LEU A 4 2.70 12.34 -12.84
CA LEU A 4 3.81 11.49 -13.31
C LEU A 4 4.81 11.18 -12.18
N PHE A 5 5.12 12.17 -11.34
CA PHE A 5 6.00 11.98 -10.19
C PHE A 5 5.42 10.95 -9.21
N TRP A 6 4.16 11.10 -8.79
CA TRP A 6 3.53 10.17 -7.85
C TRP A 6 3.33 8.77 -8.43
N THR A 7 3.02 8.66 -9.73
CA THR A 7 3.00 7.38 -10.42
C THR A 7 4.37 6.71 -10.41
N LEU A 8 5.45 7.47 -10.63
CA LEU A 8 6.81 6.94 -10.59
C LEU A 8 7.18 6.46 -9.18
N VAL A 9 6.84 7.23 -8.15
CA VAL A 9 7.03 6.81 -6.73
C VAL A 9 6.31 5.49 -6.45
N LEU A 10 5.05 5.34 -6.91
CA LEU A 10 4.30 4.10 -6.76
C LEU A 10 4.99 2.94 -7.47
N VAL A 11 5.36 3.10 -8.73
CA VAL A 11 5.99 2.05 -9.54
C VAL A 11 7.32 1.61 -8.93
N VAL A 12 8.17 2.55 -8.53
CA VAL A 12 9.45 2.28 -7.88
C VAL A 12 9.25 1.58 -6.54
N GLY A 13 8.31 2.06 -5.70
CA GLY A 13 8.01 1.43 -4.41
C GLY A 13 7.53 -0.02 -4.56
N ILE A 14 6.61 -0.28 -5.48
CA ILE A 14 6.12 -1.64 -5.76
C ILE A 14 7.23 -2.52 -6.34
N TYR A 15 8.06 -1.99 -7.24
CA TYR A 15 9.21 -2.72 -7.78
C TYR A 15 10.20 -3.14 -6.70
N PHE A 16 10.57 -2.22 -5.79
CA PHE A 16 11.45 -2.53 -4.66
C PHE A 16 10.84 -3.62 -3.77
N LEU A 17 9.55 -3.53 -3.43
CA LEU A 17 8.88 -4.57 -2.64
C LEU A 17 8.84 -5.92 -3.38
N PHE A 18 8.64 -5.91 -4.70
CA PHE A 18 8.66 -7.13 -5.50
C PHE A 18 10.04 -7.79 -5.51
N GLN A 19 11.13 -7.01 -5.58
CA GLN A 19 12.49 -7.57 -5.54
C GLN A 19 12.84 -8.20 -4.18
N ASN A 20 12.24 -7.72 -3.10
CA ASN A 20 12.46 -8.23 -1.74
C ASN A 20 11.50 -9.39 -1.37
N ARG A 21 10.93 -10.09 -2.36
CA ARG A 21 10.02 -11.22 -2.12
C ARG A 21 10.79 -12.45 -1.62
N ASP A 22 10.24 -13.12 -0.63
CA ASP A 22 10.81 -14.34 -0.05
C ASP A 22 10.53 -15.57 -0.92
N HIS A 23 9.35 -15.62 -1.53
CA HIS A 23 8.86 -16.76 -2.30
C HIS A 23 8.39 -16.30 -3.69
N GLN A 24 8.61 -17.14 -4.70
CA GLN A 24 7.94 -16.94 -5.98
C GLN A 24 6.45 -17.20 -5.79
N GLU A 25 5.65 -16.18 -6.04
CA GLU A 25 4.20 -16.24 -5.88
C GLU A 25 3.54 -15.68 -7.13
N GLU A 26 2.58 -16.44 -7.66
CA GLU A 26 1.82 -16.03 -8.84
C GLU A 26 1.04 -14.74 -8.54
N TRP A 27 1.05 -13.83 -9.52
CA TRP A 27 0.38 -12.53 -9.43
C TRP A 27 0.82 -11.66 -8.24
N LEU A 28 2.05 -11.84 -7.73
CA LEU A 28 2.53 -11.08 -6.58
C LEU A 28 2.43 -9.56 -6.79
N VAL A 29 2.74 -9.04 -7.98
CA VAL A 29 2.61 -7.60 -8.29
C VAL A 29 1.18 -7.11 -8.06
N LEU A 30 0.18 -7.86 -8.53
CA LEU A 30 -1.23 -7.52 -8.33
C LEU A 30 -1.62 -7.60 -6.85
N LYS A 31 -1.10 -8.58 -6.10
CA LYS A 31 -1.32 -8.70 -4.66
C LYS A 31 -0.67 -7.53 -3.90
N LEU A 32 0.52 -7.09 -4.28
CA LEU A 32 1.17 -5.90 -3.69
C LEU A 32 0.36 -4.63 -3.99
N LEU A 33 -0.14 -4.46 -5.22
CA LEU A 33 -1.05 -3.35 -5.54
C LEU A 33 -2.33 -3.40 -4.71
N GLY A 34 -2.90 -4.59 -4.49
CA GLY A 34 -4.07 -4.78 -3.63
C GLY A 34 -3.79 -4.34 -2.19
N TYR A 35 -2.66 -4.75 -1.60
CA TYR A 35 -2.26 -4.31 -0.26
C TYR A 35 -1.96 -2.80 -0.21
N TYR A 36 -1.35 -2.23 -1.25
CA TYR A 36 -1.15 -0.78 -1.36
C TYR A 36 -2.46 -0.01 -1.36
N ILE A 37 -3.42 -0.41 -2.21
CA ILE A 37 -4.76 0.21 -2.28
C ILE A 37 -5.43 0.10 -0.92
N LEU A 38 -5.39 -1.09 -0.31
CA LEU A 38 -5.95 -1.33 1.02
C LEU A 38 -5.28 -0.41 2.05
N GLY A 39 -3.96 -0.29 2.06
CA GLY A 39 -3.23 0.63 2.95
C GLY A 39 -3.62 2.10 2.77
N SER A 40 -3.89 2.51 1.53
CA SER A 40 -4.25 3.90 1.20
C SER A 40 -5.72 4.25 1.46
N PHE A 41 -6.58 3.25 1.69
CA PHE A 41 -8.01 3.43 1.87
C PHE A 41 -8.34 3.94 3.28
N TYR A 42 -9.11 5.02 3.34
CA TYR A 42 -9.63 5.59 4.58
C TYR A 42 -11.10 5.97 4.48
N LEU A 43 -11.77 6.02 5.63
CA LEU A 43 -13.06 6.68 5.76
C LEU A 43 -12.86 8.08 6.35
N ASN A 44 -13.64 9.03 5.86
CA ASN A 44 -13.75 10.36 6.45
C ASN A 44 -15.14 10.49 7.09
N LEU A 45 -15.18 10.55 8.42
CA LEU A 45 -16.39 10.72 9.21
C LEU A 45 -16.37 12.13 9.80
N ASN A 46 -17.02 13.07 9.11
CA ASN A 46 -17.13 14.47 9.56
C ASN A 46 -15.78 15.11 9.97
N GLY A 47 -14.73 14.88 9.17
CA GLY A 47 -13.38 15.40 9.44
C GLY A 47 -12.46 14.44 10.19
N LEU A 48 -13.00 13.37 10.79
CA LEU A 48 -12.18 12.30 11.36
C LEU A 48 -11.78 11.31 10.26
N VAL A 49 -10.48 11.27 9.95
CA VAL A 49 -9.91 10.33 8.98
C VAL A 49 -9.49 9.03 9.66
N LEU A 50 -10.11 7.92 9.27
CA LEU A 50 -9.85 6.58 9.81
C LEU A 50 -9.22 5.69 8.72
N PRO A 51 -7.97 5.22 8.86
CA PRO A 51 -7.29 4.37 7.88
C PRO A 51 -7.78 2.91 7.97
N LEU A 52 -9.07 2.70 7.71
CA LEU A 52 -9.71 1.40 7.87
C LEU A 52 -9.11 0.32 6.97
N GLY A 53 -8.70 0.66 5.76
CA GLY A 53 -8.09 -0.34 4.88
C GLY A 53 -6.75 -0.84 5.43
N PHE A 54 -5.91 0.06 5.96
CA PHE A 54 -4.71 -0.36 6.66
C PHE A 54 -5.03 -1.25 7.87
N ALA A 55 -6.05 -0.90 8.67
CA ALA A 55 -6.50 -1.75 9.77
C ALA A 55 -6.89 -3.16 9.28
N VAL A 56 -7.70 -3.27 8.23
CA VAL A 56 -8.06 -4.55 7.59
C VAL A 56 -6.82 -5.33 7.17
N SER A 57 -5.81 -4.66 6.60
CA SER A 57 -4.57 -5.29 6.16
C SER A 57 -3.80 -6.00 7.28
N LEU A 58 -3.91 -5.52 8.53
CA LEU A 58 -3.26 -6.12 9.69
C LEU A 58 -3.87 -7.47 10.08
N PHE A 59 -5.16 -7.65 9.83
CA PHE A 59 -5.91 -8.88 10.10
C PHE A 59 -5.71 -9.94 9.00
N LEU A 60 -5.24 -9.55 7.82
CA LEU A 60 -4.89 -10.50 6.77
C LEU A 60 -3.65 -11.29 7.17
N LYS A 61 -3.74 -12.63 7.06
CA LYS A 61 -2.66 -13.57 7.36
C LYS A 61 -2.20 -14.29 6.09
N PRO A 62 -1.52 -13.59 5.15
CA PRO A 62 -1.01 -14.24 3.95
C PRO A 62 0.04 -15.29 4.32
N ARG A 63 -0.01 -16.45 3.66
CA ARG A 63 0.91 -17.57 3.90
C ARG A 63 2.31 -17.27 3.35
N GLU A 64 2.37 -16.65 2.18
CA GLU A 64 3.62 -16.30 1.48
C GLU A 64 3.81 -14.78 1.42
N ASN A 65 5.07 -14.35 1.35
CA ASN A 65 5.46 -12.95 1.11
C ASN A 65 4.80 -11.94 2.07
N ARG A 66 4.57 -12.36 3.33
CA ARG A 66 3.87 -11.55 4.33
C ARG A 66 4.58 -10.23 4.61
N GLY A 67 5.91 -10.23 4.62
CA GLY A 67 6.74 -9.04 4.82
C GLY A 67 6.46 -7.97 3.77
N VAL A 68 6.63 -8.31 2.49
CA VAL A 68 6.45 -7.37 1.39
C VAL A 68 4.99 -6.95 1.19
N LYS A 69 4.00 -7.83 1.46
CA LYS A 69 2.58 -7.47 1.45
C LYS A 69 2.23 -6.46 2.54
N ARG A 70 2.75 -6.66 3.76
CA ARG A 70 2.62 -5.65 4.84
C ARG A 70 3.34 -4.36 4.49
N GLY A 71 4.52 -4.45 3.89
CA GLY A 71 5.26 -3.29 3.37
C GLY A 71 4.44 -2.50 2.35
N ALA A 72 3.74 -3.17 1.44
CA ALA A 72 2.85 -2.51 0.48
C ALA A 72 1.68 -1.78 1.17
N ALA A 73 1.06 -2.38 2.19
CA ALA A 73 0.03 -1.70 2.97
C ALA A 73 0.55 -0.49 3.76
N VAL A 74 1.74 -0.60 4.36
CA VAL A 74 2.40 0.55 5.01
C VAL A 74 2.71 1.65 3.99
N PHE A 75 3.20 1.28 2.81
CA PHE A 75 3.46 2.23 1.73
C PHE A 75 2.18 2.97 1.32
N GLY A 76 1.06 2.25 1.15
CA GLY A 76 -0.24 2.85 0.90
C GLY A 76 -0.68 3.83 2.00
N LEU A 77 -0.49 3.46 3.28
CA LEU A 77 -0.81 4.31 4.42
C LEU A 77 0.03 5.60 4.42
N VAL A 78 1.34 5.51 4.14
CA VAL A 78 2.22 6.68 4.04
C VAL A 78 1.76 7.60 2.90
N MET A 79 1.44 7.04 1.74
CA MET A 79 0.93 7.79 0.60
C MET A 79 -0.40 8.49 0.91
N MET A 80 -1.29 7.85 1.65
CA MET A 80 -2.51 8.46 2.15
C MET A 80 -2.22 9.66 3.05
N ILE A 81 -1.33 9.52 4.04
CA ILE A 81 -0.96 10.62 4.96
C ILE A 81 -0.37 11.80 4.17
N ILE A 82 0.56 11.54 3.25
CA ILE A 82 1.13 12.58 2.38
C ILE A 82 0.03 13.28 1.59
N GLY A 83 -0.89 12.51 1.01
CA GLY A 83 -2.02 13.04 0.25
C GLY A 83 -2.96 13.92 1.09
N LEU A 84 -3.12 13.65 2.39
CA LEU A 84 -3.90 14.48 3.30
C LEU A 84 -3.19 15.79 3.66
N ILE A 85 -1.85 15.76 3.77
CA ILE A 85 -1.04 16.94 4.12
C ILE A 85 -0.90 17.90 2.93
N LEU A 86 -0.76 17.36 1.72
CA LEU A 86 -0.57 18.15 0.50
C LEU A 86 -1.88 18.68 -0.11
N ARG A 87 -3.03 18.35 0.50
CA ARG A 87 -4.36 18.74 0.05
C ARG A 87 -4.69 20.17 0.47
#